data_AF-A0A653T802-F1
#
_entry.id   AF-A0A653T802-F1
#
_cell.length_a   1.000
_cell.length_b   1.000
_cell.length_c   1.000
_cell.angle_alpha   90.00
_cell.angle_beta   90.00
_cell.angle_gamma   90.00
#
_symmetry.space_group_name_H-M   'P 1'
#
loop_
_entity.id
_entity.type
_entity.pdbx_description
1 polymer ?
#
loop_
_entity_poly.entity_id
_entity_poly.type
_entity_poly.pdbx_seq_one_letter_code
_entity_poly.pdbx_strand_id
1 'polypeptide(L)'
;MMDWTRLRISTGARILWLAFGLLLGGPTLVNGLQTGGTADVCFGIGMLLVGVRGFLRPVMFGKAVRMEMDPRTAQVSIGSPMLHGGLSLVIFAALTAGIVIKYVIKG
;
A
#
# COMPACT_ATOMS: atom_id res chain seq x y z
N MET A 1 -8.32 30.28 -8.60
CA MET A 1 -7.00 29.87 -9.14
C MET A 1 -6.73 28.45 -8.67
N MET A 2 -6.48 27.52 -9.57
CA MET A 2 -6.27 26.10 -9.22
C MET A 2 -4.85 25.93 -8.68
N ASP A 3 -4.71 25.53 -7.41
CA ASP A 3 -3.44 25.42 -6.68
C ASP A 3 -2.58 24.27 -7.24
N TRP A 4 -1.70 24.58 -8.21
CA TRP A 4 -0.71 23.66 -8.79
C TRP A 4 0.15 22.93 -7.74
N THR A 5 0.41 23.58 -6.60
CA THR A 5 1.14 23.02 -5.46
C THR A 5 0.41 21.82 -4.85
N ARG A 6 -0.93 21.83 -4.81
CA ARG A 6 -1.74 20.74 -4.23
C ARG A 6 -1.78 19.51 -5.13
N LEU A 7 -1.91 19.71 -6.45
CA LEU A 7 -1.82 18.62 -7.43
C LEU A 7 -0.45 17.94 -7.35
N ARG A 8 0.66 18.71 -7.32
CA ARG A 8 2.02 18.16 -7.15
C ARG A 8 2.19 17.37 -5.85
N ILE A 9 1.63 17.84 -4.75
CA ILE A 9 1.73 17.16 -3.45
C ILE A 9 0.94 15.84 -3.47
N SER A 10 -0.28 15.84 -4.03
CA SER A 10 -1.10 14.62 -4.13
C SER A 10 -0.48 13.60 -5.09
N THR A 11 -0.01 14.03 -6.26
CA THR A 11 0.67 13.16 -7.24
C THR A 11 2.02 12.67 -6.71
N GLY A 12 2.77 13.50 -6.00
CA GLY A 12 4.02 13.12 -5.34
C GLY A 12 3.82 12.04 -4.27
N ALA A 13 2.79 12.17 -3.43
CA ALA A 13 2.47 11.16 -2.43
C ALA A 13 2.02 9.82 -3.04
N ARG A 14 1.31 9.86 -4.18
CA ARG A 14 0.94 8.66 -4.94
C ARG A 14 2.16 7.93 -5.49
N ILE A 15 3.08 8.67 -6.12
CA ILE A 15 4.34 8.12 -6.65
C ILE A 15 5.20 7.59 -5.51
N LEU A 16 5.26 8.30 -4.37
CA LEU A 16 5.97 7.84 -3.18
C LEU A 16 5.41 6.51 -2.68
N TRP A 17 4.08 6.36 -2.59
CA TRP A 17 3.46 5.10 -2.16
C TRP A 17 3.71 3.95 -3.15
N LEU A 18 3.66 4.21 -4.47
CA LEU A 18 4.06 3.22 -5.47
C LEU A 18 5.53 2.83 -5.31
N ALA A 19 6.42 3.81 -5.20
CA ALA A 19 7.84 3.59 -5.03
C ALA A 19 8.13 2.82 -3.74
N PHE A 20 7.44 3.13 -2.65
CA PHE A 20 7.53 2.42 -1.37
C PHE A 20 7.10 0.96 -1.52
N GLY A 21 5.92 0.71 -2.11
CA GLY A 21 5.43 -0.64 -2.35
C GLY A 21 6.36 -1.44 -3.27
N LEU A 22 6.93 -0.80 -4.29
CA LEU A 22 7.84 -1.44 -5.24
C LEU A 22 9.23 -1.71 -4.64
N LEU A 23 9.79 -0.76 -3.90
CA LEU A 23 11.12 -0.89 -3.29
C LEU A 23 11.14 -1.90 -2.15
N LEU A 24 10.06 -2.01 -1.39
CA LEU A 24 9.96 -2.99 -0.31
C LEU A 24 9.36 -4.32 -0.79
N GLY A 25 8.27 -4.28 -1.55
CA GLY A 25 7.58 -5.48 -2.01
C GLY A 25 8.28 -6.18 -3.18
N GLY A 26 8.92 -5.43 -4.08
CA GLY A 26 9.60 -5.98 -5.25
C GLY A 26 10.74 -6.94 -4.90
N PRO A 27 11.76 -6.51 -4.13
CA PRO A 27 12.86 -7.39 -3.72
C PRO A 27 12.38 -8.58 -2.89
N THR A 28 11.43 -8.38 -1.97
CA THR A 28 10.89 -9.48 -1.15
C THR A 28 10.11 -10.49 -1.99
N LEU A 29 9.34 -10.02 -2.98
CA LEU A 29 8.65 -10.91 -3.91
C LEU A 29 9.64 -11.68 -4.79
N VAL A 30 10.65 -11.02 -5.35
CA VAL A 30 11.69 -11.67 -6.17
C VAL A 30 12.44 -12.72 -5.36
N ASN A 31 12.86 -12.39 -4.13
CA ASN A 31 13.51 -13.34 -3.24
C ASN A 31 12.59 -14.52 -2.90
N GLY A 32 11.31 -14.28 -2.59
CA GLY A 32 10.34 -15.34 -2.32
C GLY A 32 10.13 -16.27 -3.52
N LEU A 33 10.09 -15.72 -4.75
CA LEU A 33 9.97 -16.50 -5.98
C LEU A 33 11.23 -17.32 -6.26
N GLN A 34 12.42 -16.77 -6.01
CA GLN A 34 13.69 -17.46 -6.21
C GLN A 34 13.94 -18.58 -5.19
N THR A 35 13.52 -18.38 -3.94
CA THR A 35 13.73 -19.31 -2.83
C THR A 35 12.57 -20.29 -2.62
N GLY A 36 11.45 -20.09 -3.31
CA GLY A 36 10.20 -20.83 -3.05
C GLY A 36 9.53 -20.45 -1.72
N GLY A 37 10.02 -19.40 -1.04
CA GLY A 37 9.52 -18.93 0.25
C GLY A 37 8.11 -18.34 0.13
N THR A 38 7.10 -19.15 0.45
CA THR A 38 5.69 -18.76 0.32
C THR A 38 5.36 -17.54 1.20
N ALA A 39 6.00 -17.45 2.36
CA ALA A 39 5.89 -16.29 3.24
C ALA A 39 6.33 -14.98 2.58
N ASP A 40 7.49 -14.99 1.93
CA ASP A 40 8.09 -13.81 1.29
C ASP A 40 7.31 -13.42 0.02
N VAL A 41 6.75 -14.40 -0.70
CA VAL A 41 5.82 -14.14 -1.81
C VAL A 41 4.55 -13.45 -1.31
N CYS A 42 3.90 -13.98 -0.27
CA CYS A 42 2.69 -13.40 0.30
C CYS A 42 2.95 -11.98 0.84
N PHE A 43 4.05 -11.79 1.55
CA PHE A 43 4.44 -10.49 2.09
C PHE A 43 4.77 -9.48 0.98
N GLY A 44 5.53 -9.90 -0.03
CA GLY A 44 5.89 -9.08 -1.19
C GLY A 44 4.66 -8.61 -1.97
N ILE A 45 3.70 -9.51 -2.24
CA ILE A 45 2.41 -9.17 -2.86
C ILE A 45 1.63 -8.18 -1.99
N GLY A 46 1.55 -8.43 -0.68
CA GLY A 46 0.89 -7.52 0.27
C GLY A 46 1.49 -6.11 0.22
N MET A 47 2.82 -5.99 0.18
CA MET A 47 3.53 -4.70 0.10
C MET A 47 3.34 -3.98 -1.24
N LEU A 48 3.28 -4.72 -2.35
CA LEU A 48 2.94 -4.14 -3.66
C LEU A 48 1.51 -3.59 -3.66
N LEU A 49 0.56 -4.34 -3.11
CA LEU A 49 -0.83 -3.91 -2.98
C LEU A 49 -0.99 -2.71 -2.05
N VAL A 50 -0.17 -2.59 -0.99
CA VAL A 50 -0.08 -1.37 -0.18
C VAL A 50 0.32 -0.16 -1.02
N GLY A 51 1.32 -0.31 -1.90
CA GLY A 51 1.73 0.76 -2.81
C GLY A 51 0.63 1.16 -3.78
N VAL A 52 -0.08 0.18 -4.36
CA VAL A 52 -1.25 0.40 -5.24
C VAL A 52 -2.38 1.09 -4.47
N ARG A 53 -2.67 0.69 -3.24
CA ARG A 53 -3.68 1.34 -2.41
C ARG A 53 -3.31 2.78 -2.09
N GLY A 54 -2.06 3.03 -1.72
CA GLY A 54 -1.55 4.37 -1.44
C GLY A 54 -1.51 5.25 -2.69
N PHE A 55 -1.38 4.67 -3.87
CA PHE A 55 -1.59 5.37 -5.15
C PHE A 55 -3.06 5.76 -5.38
N LEU A 56 -3.98 4.82 -5.16
CA LEU A 56 -5.41 5.05 -5.36
C LEU A 56 -5.99 6.02 -4.32
N ARG A 57 -5.47 5.99 -3.09
CA ARG A 57 -5.85 6.87 -1.99
C ARG A 57 -4.58 7.38 -1.27
N PRO A 58 -3.95 8.46 -1.75
CA PRO A 58 -2.75 9.00 -1.14
C PRO A 58 -3.05 9.53 0.26
N VAL A 59 -2.52 8.85 1.27
CA VAL A 59 -2.55 9.33 2.65
C VAL A 59 -1.32 10.19 2.87
N MET A 60 -1.52 11.49 3.03
CA MET A 60 -0.44 12.42 3.36
C MET A 60 -0.03 12.19 4.83
N PHE A 61 1.19 11.71 5.06
CA PHE A 61 1.72 11.48 6.42
C PHE A 61 1.58 12.71 7.33
N GLY A 62 1.74 13.93 6.79
CA GLY A 62 1.57 15.18 7.55
C GLY A 62 0.15 15.46 8.06
N LYS A 63 -0.89 14.80 7.50
CA LYS A 63 -2.27 14.90 7.98
C LYS A 63 -2.72 13.69 8.80
N ALA A 64 -2.16 12.51 8.52
CA ALA A 64 -2.37 11.32 9.34
C ALA A 64 -1.82 11.51 10.77
N VAL A 65 -0.68 12.20 10.92
CA VAL A 65 -0.12 12.58 12.23
C VAL A 65 -1.00 13.56 13.01
N ARG A 66 -1.81 14.36 12.30
CA ARG A 66 -2.73 15.33 12.93
C ARG A 66 -4.11 14.74 13.27
N MET A 67 -4.39 13.48 12.93
CA MET A 67 -5.72 12.85 13.11
C MET A 67 -6.88 13.72 12.57
N GLU A 68 -6.61 14.62 11.62
CA GLU A 68 -7.67 15.36 10.96
C GLU A 68 -8.27 14.43 9.90
N MET A 69 -9.51 13.99 10.12
CA MET A 69 -10.32 13.37 9.08
C MET A 69 -10.51 14.42 7.98
N ASP A 70 -9.62 14.43 6.99
CA ASP A 70 -9.73 15.35 5.87
C ASP A 70 -10.85 14.84 4.94
N PRO A 71 -12.02 15.52 4.87
CA PRO A 71 -13.11 15.13 3.97
C PRO A 71 -12.68 15.15 2.50
N ARG A 72 -11.52 15.74 2.18
CA ARG A 72 -10.96 15.82 0.82
C ARG A 72 -10.19 14.57 0.40
N THR A 73 -9.88 13.63 1.31
CA THR A 73 -9.35 12.32 0.89
C THR A 73 -10.39 11.52 0.09
N ALA A 74 -11.68 11.79 0.28
CA ALA A 74 -12.74 11.24 -0.54
C ALA A 74 -12.80 11.87 -1.94
N GLN A 75 -12.42 13.15 -2.08
CA GLN A 75 -12.47 13.85 -3.37
C GLN A 75 -11.31 13.51 -4.33
N VAL A 76 -10.21 12.94 -3.82
CA VAL A 76 -9.02 12.55 -4.60
C VAL A 76 -8.87 11.02 -4.66
N SER A 77 -9.84 10.28 -4.09
CA SER A 77 -9.88 8.82 -4.14
C SER A 77 -10.27 8.38 -5.54
N ILE A 78 -9.45 7.55 -6.16
CA ILE A 78 -9.80 6.90 -7.43
C ILE A 78 -10.33 5.51 -7.11
N GLY A 79 -11.61 5.29 -7.39
CA GLY A 79 -12.28 4.00 -7.20
C GLY A 79 -13.45 4.05 -6.23
N SER A 80 -14.21 2.96 -6.15
CA SER A 80 -15.34 2.84 -5.24
C SER A 80 -14.87 2.58 -3.80
N PRO A 81 -15.65 3.00 -2.77
CA PRO A 81 -15.37 2.64 -1.38
C PRO A 81 -15.20 1.13 -1.16
N MET A 82 -15.96 0.33 -1.92
CA MET A 82 -15.90 -1.13 -1.90
C MET A 82 -14.55 -1.66 -2.43
N LEU A 83 -13.99 -1.06 -3.48
CA LEU A 83 -12.67 -1.43 -4.01
C LEU A 83 -11.55 -1.14 -3.00
N HIS A 84 -11.61 -0.02 -2.30
CA HIS A 84 -10.66 0.28 -1.24
C HIS A 84 -10.80 -0.66 -0.04
N GLY A 85 -12.04 -0.98 0.37
CA GLY A 85 -12.32 -1.95 1.43
C GLY A 85 -11.79 -3.34 1.07
N GLY A 86 -12.08 -3.81 -0.15
CA GLY A 86 -11.56 -5.07 -0.69
C GLY A 86 -10.04 -5.11 -0.73
N LEU A 87 -9.38 -4.07 -1.28
CA LEU A 87 -7.91 -3.99 -1.28
C LEU A 87 -7.35 -4.04 0.14
N SER A 88 -7.99 -3.37 1.10
CA SER A 88 -7.57 -3.39 2.51
C SER A 88 -7.60 -4.80 3.10
N LEU A 89 -8.67 -5.54 2.80
CA LEU A 89 -8.85 -6.91 3.27
C LEU A 89 -7.82 -7.85 2.65
N VAL A 90 -7.59 -7.75 1.33
CA VAL A 90 -6.61 -8.56 0.62
C VAL A 90 -5.19 -8.26 1.10
N ILE A 91 -4.84 -6.98 1.29
CA ILE A 91 -3.55 -6.57 1.87
C ILE A 91 -3.39 -7.17 3.26
N PHE A 92 -4.40 -7.03 4.12
CA PHE A 92 -4.36 -7.56 5.47
C PHE A 92 -4.16 -9.08 5.47
N ALA A 93 -4.97 -9.80 4.69
CA ALA A 93 -4.85 -11.25 4.55
C ALA A 93 -3.48 -11.68 4.03
N ALA A 94 -2.93 -10.99 3.01
CA ALA A 94 -1.63 -11.32 2.42
C ALA A 94 -0.46 -11.07 3.39
N LEU A 95 -0.47 -9.93 4.09
CA LEU A 95 0.56 -9.59 5.07
C LEU A 95 0.48 -10.50 6.30
N THR A 96 -0.73 -10.73 6.83
CA THR A 96 -0.93 -11.63 7.96
C THR A 96 -0.55 -13.06 7.59
N ALA A 97 -0.94 -13.57 6.41
CA ALA A 97 -0.53 -14.89 5.95
C ALA A 97 1.00 -14.98 5.81
N GLY A 98 1.65 -13.98 5.23
CA GLY A 98 3.11 -13.93 5.14
C GLY A 98 3.80 -14.01 6.50
N ILE A 99 3.31 -13.25 7.49
CA ILE A 99 3.84 -13.26 8.87
C ILE A 99 3.59 -14.62 9.55
N VAL A 100 2.37 -15.16 9.45
CA VAL A 100 2.00 -16.44 10.07
C VAL A 100 2.84 -17.58 9.49
N ILE A 101 2.98 -17.64 8.17
CA ILE A 101 3.79 -18.69 7.52
C ILE A 101 5.25 -18.58 7.99
N LYS A 102 5.81 -17.37 7.98
CA LYS A 102 7.23 -17.13 8.34
C LYS A 102 7.55 -17.46 9.80
N TYR A 103 6.69 -17.04 10.73
CA TYR A 103 7.02 -17.05 12.16
C TYR A 103 6.30 -18.14 12.96
N VAL A 104 5.15 -18.63 12.50
CA VAL A 104 4.38 -19.69 13.17
C VAL A 104 4.67 -21.04 12.54
N ILE A 105 4.61 -21.11 11.20
CA ILE A 105 4.78 -22.36 10.46
C ILE A 105 6.26 -22.65 10.17
N LYS A 106 7.14 -21.62 10.23
CA LYS A 106 8.56 -21.68 9.83
C LYS A 106 8.75 -22.14 8.38
N GLY A 107 7.81 -21.74 7.50
CA GLY A 107 7.86 -21.99 6.06
C GLY A 107 8.43 -20.82 5.27
#